data_AF-A0AAD5Y267-F1
#
_entry.id   AF-A0AAD5Y267-F1
#
_cell.length_a   1.000
_cell.length_b   1.000
_cell.length_c   1.000
_cell.angle_alpha   90.00
_cell.angle_beta   90.00
_cell.angle_gamma   90.00
#
_symmetry.space_group_name_H-M   'P 1'
#
loop_
_entity.id
_entity.type
_entity.pdbx_description
1 polymer ?
#
loop_
_entity_poly.entity_id
_entity_poly.type
_entity_poly.pdbx_seq_one_letter_code
_entity_poly.pdbx_strand_id
1 'polypeptide(L)' 'MAYGPPSGGPSPDGTCGHNSVGKYKCSNGACCSQYGSCGTTDDFCLTAKGCQSAFGTCKSGSIPPGGPSPD' A
#
# COMPACT_ATOMS: atom_id res chain seq x y z
N MET A 1 -7.06 -4.95 24.50
CA MET A 1 -6.84 -3.99 23.39
C MET A 1 -7.17 -4.72 22.10
N ALA A 2 -8.35 -4.53 21.49
CA ALA A 2 -8.64 -4.98 20.11
C ALA A 2 -9.99 -4.39 19.65
N TYR A 3 -10.08 -3.06 19.55
CA TYR A 3 -11.14 -2.43 18.78
C TYR A 3 -10.69 -2.42 17.32
N GLY A 4 -11.05 -3.44 16.54
CA GLY A 4 -10.86 -3.43 15.09
C GLY A 4 -12.16 -2.96 14.42
N PRO A 5 -12.24 -1.73 13.88
CA PRO A 5 -13.46 -1.24 13.27
C PRO A 5 -13.75 -1.98 11.96
N PRO A 6 -15.04 -2.14 11.60
CA PRO A 6 -15.43 -2.68 10.32
C PRO A 6 -14.98 -1.70 9.23
N SER A 7 -14.31 -2.22 8.21
CA SER A 7 -13.83 -1.50 7.00
C SER A 7 -12.42 -0.90 7.12
N GLY A 8 -11.39 -1.69 6.79
CA GLY A 8 -10.07 -1.16 6.47
C GLY A 8 -9.19 -0.78 7.66
N GLY A 9 -9.24 -1.57 8.73
CA GLY A 9 -8.40 -1.38 9.92
C GLY A 9 -6.89 -1.63 9.68
N PRO A 10 -6.04 -1.19 10.63
CA PRO A 10 -4.62 -1.49 10.66
C PRO A 10 -4.39 -3.01 10.63
N SER A 11 -3.54 -3.48 9.73
CA SER A 11 -3.24 -4.91 9.60
C SER A 11 -2.59 -5.46 10.87
N PRO A 12 -3.14 -6.54 11.46
CA PRO A 12 -2.57 -7.18 12.66
C PRO A 12 -1.36 -8.07 12.33
N ASP A 13 -1.34 -8.68 11.14
CA ASP A 13 -0.34 -9.69 10.74
C ASP A 13 0.60 -9.19 9.63
N GLY A 14 0.44 -7.94 9.20
CA GLY A 14 1.20 -7.37 8.06
C GLY A 14 0.65 -7.76 6.69
N THR A 15 -0.60 -8.20 6.59
CA THR A 15 -1.33 -8.43 5.32
C THR A 15 -2.17 -7.21 4.91
N CYS A 16 -2.38 -7.00 3.61
CA CYS A 16 -3.13 -5.84 3.12
C CYS A 16 -3.76 -6.08 1.76
N GLY A 17 -4.60 -5.14 1.31
CA GLY A 17 -5.08 -5.10 -0.06
C GLY A 17 -6.54 -5.52 -0.24
N HIS A 18 -6.95 -5.54 -1.51
CA HIS A 18 -8.27 -6.02 -1.91
C HIS A 18 -8.36 -7.56 -1.84
N ASN A 19 -7.23 -8.22 -2.17
CA ASN A 19 -7.14 -9.67 -2.34
C ASN A 19 -7.41 -10.38 -1.01
N SER A 20 -8.01 -11.56 -1.09
CA SER A 20 -8.74 -12.29 -0.05
C SER A 20 -8.03 -12.51 1.30
N VAL A 21 -6.75 -12.13 1.42
CA VAL A 21 -5.90 -12.23 2.62
C VAL A 21 -6.08 -11.10 3.63
N GLY A 22 -6.69 -9.97 3.25
CA GLY A 22 -7.00 -8.95 4.26
C GLY A 22 -7.49 -7.66 3.68
N LYS A 23 -8.77 -7.32 3.90
CA LYS A 23 -9.34 -5.98 3.65
C LYS A 23 -8.84 -4.97 4.70
N TYR A 24 -7.52 -4.99 4.91
CA TYR A 24 -6.79 -4.25 5.92
C TYR A 24 -5.82 -3.30 5.24
N LYS A 25 -5.50 -2.23 5.96
CA LYS A 25 -4.51 -1.25 5.54
C LYS A 25 -3.23 -1.44 6.33
N CYS A 26 -2.11 -1.16 5.71
CA CYS A 26 -0.85 -1.15 6.43
C CYS A 26 -0.83 -0.01 7.44
N SER A 27 -0.63 -0.36 8.70
CA SER A 27 -0.48 0.59 9.82
C SER A 27 0.83 1.38 9.68
N ASN A 28 0.93 2.53 10.36
CA ASN A 28 2.19 3.26 10.52
C ASN A 28 2.85 3.82 9.24
N GLY A 29 2.07 4.04 8.18
CA GLY A 29 2.61 4.59 6.93
C GLY A 29 3.37 3.56 6.08
N ALA A 30 3.23 2.26 6.37
CA ALA A 30 3.76 1.21 5.52
C ALA A 30 2.97 1.08 4.20
N CYS A 31 3.60 0.43 3.23
CA CYS A 31 3.11 0.29 1.87
C CYS A 31 2.53 -1.10 1.64
N CYS A 32 1.46 -1.17 0.86
CA CYS A 32 0.83 -2.43 0.53
C CYS A 32 1.30 -2.93 -0.83
N SER A 33 2.06 -4.02 -0.88
CA SER A 33 2.49 -4.61 -2.15
C SER A 33 1.31 -5.23 -2.91
N GLN A 34 1.47 -5.47 -4.22
CA GLN A 34 0.50 -6.22 -5.03
C GLN A 34 0.24 -7.63 -4.50
N TYR A 35 1.22 -8.21 -3.79
CA TYR A 35 1.11 -9.53 -3.18
C TYR A 35 0.25 -9.55 -1.90
N GLY A 36 -0.21 -8.39 -1.43
CA GLY A 36 -1.06 -8.29 -0.24
C GLY A 36 -0.28 -8.34 1.07
N SER A 37 0.95 -7.84 1.06
CA SER A 37 1.84 -7.77 2.23
C SER A 37 2.30 -6.33 2.47
N CYS A 38 2.41 -5.97 3.75
CA CYS A 38 2.89 -4.68 4.20
C CYS A 38 4.41 -4.64 4.29
N GLY A 39 5.02 -3.60 3.71
CA GLY A 39 6.45 -3.34 3.81
C GLY A 39 6.76 -1.86 3.62
N THR A 40 7.97 -1.45 3.98
CA THR A 40 8.43 -0.04 3.86
C THR A 40 9.52 0.13 2.79
N THR A 41 9.95 -0.98 2.18
CA THR A 41 10.94 -1.01 1.11
C THR A 41 10.33 -0.62 -0.24
N ASP A 42 11.19 -0.22 -1.16
CA ASP A 42 10.80 0.28 -2.46
C ASP A 42 9.99 -0.76 -3.27
N ASP A 43 10.33 -2.05 -3.21
CA ASP A 43 9.52 -3.10 -3.85
C ASP A 43 8.08 -3.22 -3.34
N PHE A 44 7.81 -2.76 -2.11
CA PHE A 44 6.48 -2.74 -1.51
C PHE A 44 5.78 -1.39 -1.71
N CYS A 45 6.57 -0.32 -1.77
CA CYS A 45 6.09 1.05 -1.86
C CYS A 45 5.93 1.55 -3.28
N LEU A 46 6.72 1.08 -4.23
CA LEU A 46 6.67 1.56 -5.60
C LEU A 46 5.34 1.23 -6.24
N THR A 47 4.65 2.27 -6.69
CA THR A 47 3.46 2.13 -7.52
C THR A 47 3.80 1.34 -8.81
N ALA A 48 5.01 1.53 -9.35
CA ALA A 48 5.54 0.77 -10.48
C ALA A 48 5.70 -0.74 -10.21
N LYS A 49 5.81 -1.14 -8.94
CA LYS A 49 5.90 -2.55 -8.50
C LYS A 49 4.52 -3.11 -8.09
N GLY A 50 3.46 -2.33 -8.28
CA GLY A 50 2.09 -2.72 -7.96
C GLY A 50 1.63 -2.37 -6.55
N CYS A 51 2.24 -1.35 -5.91
CA CYS A 51 1.76 -0.89 -4.61
C CYS A 51 0.28 -0.43 -4.66
N GLN A 52 -0.52 -0.93 -3.72
CA GLN A 52 -1.95 -0.65 -3.59
C GLN A 52 -2.21 0.55 -2.67
N SER A 53 -2.30 1.75 -3.24
CA SER A 53 -2.44 3.02 -2.51
C SER A 53 -3.74 3.15 -1.70
N ALA A 54 -4.79 2.42 -2.10
CA ALA A 54 -6.02 2.33 -1.30
C ALA A 54 -5.82 1.62 0.06
N PHE A 55 -4.76 0.81 0.18
CA PHE A 55 -4.49 -0.05 1.34
C PHE A 55 -3.13 0.22 2.01
N GLY A 56 -2.37 1.22 1.55
CA GLY A 56 -1.08 1.57 2.12
C GLY A 56 -0.51 2.86 1.52
N THR A 57 0.66 3.26 1.97
CA THR A 57 1.26 4.56 1.61
C THR A 57 2.25 4.40 0.46
N CYS A 58 1.75 4.27 -0.77
CA CYS A 58 2.62 4.03 -1.91
C CYS A 58 3.51 5.23 -2.23
N LYS A 59 4.77 4.93 -2.56
CA LYS A 59 5.68 5.85 -3.21
C LYS A 59 5.36 5.83 -4.71
N SER A 60 4.98 6.99 -5.22
CA SER A 60 5.21 7.26 -6.64
C SER A 60 6.72 7.33 -6.77
N GLY A 61 7.35 6.24 -7.21
CA GLY A 61 8.76 6.29 -7.58
C GLY A 61 8.87 7.41 -8.58
N SER A 62 9.49 8.51 -8.19
CA SER A 62 9.80 9.63 -9.06
C SER A 62 10.88 9.17 -10.03
N ILE A 63 10.50 8.27 -10.95
CA ILE A 63 10.89 8.49 -12.33
C ILE A 63 10.28 9.86 -12.62
N PRO A 64 11.10 10.91 -12.82
CA PRO A 64 10.55 12.20 -13.19
C PRO A 64 9.56 11.96 -14.33
N PRO A 65 8.38 12.58 -14.31
CA PRO A 65 7.47 12.49 -15.44
C PRO A 65 8.21 13.09 -16.64
N GLY A 66 8.82 12.26 -17.46
CA GLY A 66 8.75 12.43 -18.90
C GLY A 66 7.52 11.63 -19.32
N GLY A 67 6.30 12.12 -19.11
CA GLY A 67 5.71 13.07 -20.04
C GLY A 67 6.43 14.42 -20.14
N PRO A 68 7.03 14.76 -21.28
CA PRO A 68 7.06 16.17 -21.63
C PRO A 68 5.61 16.62 -21.81
N SER A 69 5.20 17.62 -21.04
CA SER A 69 4.12 18.60 -21.30
C SER A 69 3.08 18.68 -20.18
N PRO A 70 3.01 19.80 -19.45
CA PRO A 70 1.73 20.39 -19.09
C PRO A 70 1.03 20.90 -20.37
N ASP A 71 -0.15 20.37 -20.67
CA ASP A 71 -1.21 21.11 -21.37
C ASP A 71 -2.31 21.39 -20.34
#